data_AF-A0A9J6F8E8-F1
#
_entry.id   AF-A0A9J6F8E8-F1
#
_cell.length_a   1.000
_cell.length_b   1.000
_cell.length_c   1.000
_cell.angle_alpha   90.00
_cell.angle_beta   90.00
_cell.angle_gamma   90.00
#
_symmetry.space_group_name_H-M   'P 1'
#
loop_
_entity.id
_entity.type
_entity.pdbx_description
1 polymer ?
#
loop_
_entity_poly.entity_id
_entity_poly.type
_entity_poly.pdbx_seq_one_letter_code
_entity_poly.pdbx_strand_id
1 'polypeptide(L)'
;MAKEIRALFEELKCKLRAEFKGFKEALERDFRNELREIKSSVASLNTDCEEVKAENVKLKATNAMLEATCADLAQKVKEHESRLLHLEQYSRNANVELKGIPYNATENLIDTVIKIGEKVGVPLEEADFESVHRVPTSNLTKKNVVVQFARRQKRDCFLENARTARLKCSDVGFDSEEPFFVNEHLCPELKRLLGQATARNWLHETSTRSGYCTKRETGWK
;
A
#
# COMPACT_ATOMS: atom_id res chain seq x y z
N MET A 1 -32.94 -16.75 -102.42
CA MET A 1 -32.42 -15.53 -101.76
C MET A 1 -33.33 -14.97 -100.65
N ALA A 2 -34.49 -14.35 -100.92
CA ALA A 2 -35.30 -13.73 -99.85
C ALA A 2 -35.85 -14.72 -98.80
N LYS A 3 -36.24 -15.94 -99.21
CA LYS A 3 -36.70 -17.00 -98.28
C LYS A 3 -35.57 -17.55 -97.39
N GLU A 4 -34.37 -17.69 -97.93
CA GLU A 4 -33.19 -18.18 -97.20
C GLU A 4 -32.69 -17.16 -96.19
N ILE A 5 -32.63 -15.87 -96.56
CA ILE A 5 -32.28 -14.78 -95.64
C ILE A 5 -33.27 -14.72 -94.47
N ARG A 6 -34.57 -14.92 -94.74
CA ARG A 6 -35.61 -14.93 -93.71
C ARG A 6 -35.48 -16.14 -92.76
N ALA A 7 -35.13 -17.31 -93.29
CA ALA A 7 -34.87 -18.49 -92.48
C ALA A 7 -33.64 -18.31 -91.57
N LEU A 8 -32.54 -17.77 -92.11
CA LEU A 8 -31.34 -17.43 -91.33
C LEU A 8 -31.62 -16.41 -90.22
N PHE A 9 -32.46 -15.41 -90.49
CA PHE A 9 -32.84 -14.40 -89.50
C PHE A 9 -33.69 -14.98 -88.36
N GLU A 10 -34.62 -15.89 -88.65
CA GLU A 10 -35.39 -16.58 -87.62
C GLU A 10 -34.55 -17.59 -86.82
N GLU A 11 -33.60 -18.26 -87.46
CA GLU A 11 -32.63 -19.11 -86.77
C GLU A 11 -31.75 -18.29 -85.81
N LEU A 12 -31.27 -17.13 -86.27
CA LEU A 12 -30.49 -16.20 -85.44
C LEU A 12 -31.31 -15.70 -84.23
N LYS A 13 -32.58 -15.32 -84.42
CA LYS A 13 -33.47 -14.95 -83.32
C LYS A 13 -33.68 -16.10 -82.33
N CYS A 14 -33.82 -17.33 -82.82
CA CYS A 14 -33.98 -18.50 -81.97
C CYS A 14 -32.73 -18.75 -81.13
N LYS A 15 -31.53 -18.72 -81.75
CA LYS A 15 -30.25 -18.83 -81.04
C LYS A 15 -30.09 -17.73 -80.00
N LEU A 16 -30.35 -16.48 -80.37
CA LEU A 16 -30.24 -15.35 -79.46
C LEU A 16 -31.19 -15.49 -78.27
N ARG A 17 -32.45 -15.88 -78.48
CA ARG A 17 -33.39 -16.14 -77.36
C ARG A 17 -32.94 -17.29 -76.47
N ALA A 18 -32.39 -18.36 -77.04
CA ALA A 18 -31.87 -19.49 -76.28
C ALA A 18 -30.68 -19.08 -75.40
N GLU A 19 -29.71 -18.34 -75.97
CA GLU A 19 -28.56 -17.79 -75.24
C GLU A 19 -29.00 -16.81 -74.14
N PHE A 20 -29.91 -15.88 -74.44
CA PHE A 20 -30.45 -14.97 -73.42
C PHE A 20 -31.20 -15.70 -72.30
N LYS A 21 -31.93 -16.77 -72.62
CA LYS A 21 -32.61 -17.60 -71.62
C LYS A 21 -31.59 -18.33 -70.75
N GLY A 22 -30.57 -18.96 -71.36
CA GLY A 22 -29.50 -19.64 -70.63
C GLY A 22 -28.69 -18.69 -69.75
N PHE A 23 -28.36 -17.50 -70.27
CA PHE A 23 -27.69 -16.44 -69.50
C PHE A 23 -28.54 -15.99 -68.30
N LYS A 24 -29.85 -15.75 -68.51
CA LYS A 24 -30.77 -15.38 -67.42
C LYS A 24 -30.85 -16.47 -66.35
N GLU A 25 -30.98 -17.73 -66.75
CA GLU A 25 -31.07 -18.86 -65.83
C GLU A 25 -29.78 -19.05 -65.02
N ALA A 26 -28.61 -18.90 -65.67
CA ALA A 26 -27.31 -18.93 -65.01
C ALA A 26 -27.17 -17.79 -64.00
N LEU A 27 -27.48 -16.55 -64.41
CA LEU A 27 -27.42 -15.37 -63.56
C LEU A 27 -28.34 -15.51 -62.33
N GLU A 28 -29.58 -15.97 -62.53
CA GLU A 28 -30.50 -16.20 -61.42
C GLU A 28 -30.02 -17.30 -60.47
N ARG A 29 -29.39 -18.37 -61.00
CA ARG A 29 -28.82 -19.43 -60.16
C ARG A 29 -27.68 -18.89 -59.30
N ASP A 30 -26.78 -18.12 -59.90
CA ASP A 30 -25.60 -17.60 -59.21
C ASP A 30 -26.01 -16.60 -58.12
N PHE A 31 -26.95 -15.68 -58.40
CA PHE A 31 -27.56 -14.82 -57.39
C PHE A 31 -28.25 -15.59 -56.27
N ARG A 32 -28.98 -16.67 -56.58
CA ARG A 32 -29.61 -17.52 -55.55
C ARG A 32 -28.58 -18.20 -54.65
N ASN A 33 -27.43 -18.57 -55.19
CA ASN A 33 -26.34 -19.18 -54.42
C ASN A 33 -25.68 -18.15 -53.50
N GLU A 34 -25.30 -16.98 -54.00
CA GLU A 34 -24.72 -15.90 -53.17
C GLU A 34 -25.69 -15.46 -52.07
N LEU A 35 -26.98 -15.31 -52.36
CA LEU A 35 -27.99 -14.97 -51.36
C LEU A 35 -28.11 -16.04 -50.26
N ARG A 36 -27.93 -17.32 -50.61
CA ARG A 36 -27.94 -18.42 -49.64
C ARG A 36 -26.69 -18.37 -48.75
N GLU A 37 -25.53 -18.11 -49.32
CA GLU A 37 -24.28 -17.97 -48.59
C GLU A 37 -24.32 -16.77 -47.64
N ILE A 38 -24.75 -15.60 -48.12
CA ILE A 38 -24.93 -14.40 -47.29
C ILE A 38 -25.91 -14.70 -46.15
N LYS A 39 -27.03 -15.37 -46.42
CA LYS A 39 -28.00 -15.74 -45.39
C LYS A 39 -27.38 -16.65 -44.32
N SER A 40 -26.57 -17.62 -44.73
CA SER A 40 -25.85 -18.51 -43.80
C SER A 40 -24.84 -17.73 -42.95
N SER A 41 -24.04 -16.86 -43.57
CA SER A 41 -23.06 -16.03 -42.87
C SER A 41 -23.71 -15.08 -41.86
N VAL A 42 -24.84 -14.44 -42.23
CA VAL A 42 -25.61 -13.57 -41.32
C VAL A 42 -26.17 -14.36 -40.13
N ALA A 43 -26.65 -15.59 -40.35
CA ALA A 43 -27.12 -16.44 -39.25
C ALA A 43 -26.00 -16.82 -38.28
N SER A 44 -24.81 -17.15 -38.80
CA SER A 44 -23.62 -17.41 -37.98
C SER A 44 -23.21 -16.19 -37.18
N LEU A 45 -23.07 -15.03 -37.84
CA LEU A 45 -22.68 -13.77 -37.19
C LEU A 45 -23.66 -13.35 -36.09
N ASN A 46 -24.97 -13.58 -36.29
CA ASN A 46 -25.96 -13.31 -35.25
C ASN A 46 -25.76 -14.22 -34.03
N THR A 47 -25.43 -15.49 -34.25
CA THR A 47 -25.15 -16.43 -33.17
C THR A 47 -23.92 -15.99 -32.37
N ASP A 48 -22.81 -15.69 -33.06
CA ASP A 48 -21.57 -15.21 -32.45
C ASP A 48 -21.79 -13.89 -31.69
N CYS A 49 -22.60 -12.99 -32.24
CA CYS A 49 -22.94 -11.70 -31.61
C CYS A 49 -23.69 -11.90 -30.28
N GLU A 50 -24.63 -12.84 -30.21
CA GLU A 50 -25.33 -13.16 -28.98
C GLU A 50 -24.42 -13.83 -27.94
N GLU A 51 -23.51 -14.71 -28.38
CA GLU A 51 -22.50 -15.32 -27.50
C GLU A 51 -21.56 -14.27 -26.88
N VAL A 52 -21.01 -13.37 -27.70
CA VAL A 52 -20.15 -12.28 -27.24
C VAL A 52 -20.88 -11.34 -26.28
N LYS A 53 -22.15 -11.01 -26.54
CA LYS A 53 -22.96 -10.21 -25.60
C LYS A 53 -23.13 -10.93 -24.27
N ALA A 54 -23.44 -12.21 -24.29
CA ALA A 54 -23.62 -13.01 -23.08
C ALA A 54 -22.32 -13.08 -22.25
N GLU A 55 -21.17 -13.26 -22.89
CA GLU A 55 -19.87 -13.21 -22.22
C GLU A 55 -19.57 -11.82 -21.67
N ASN A 56 -19.87 -10.76 -22.41
CA ASN A 56 -19.64 -9.38 -21.96
C ASN A 56 -20.43 -9.06 -20.67
N VAL A 57 -21.67 -9.55 -20.57
CA VAL A 57 -22.47 -9.41 -19.34
C VAL A 57 -21.83 -10.16 -18.18
N LYS A 58 -21.37 -11.40 -18.40
CA LYS A 58 -20.67 -12.19 -17.37
C LYS A 58 -19.39 -11.50 -16.91
N LEU A 59 -18.56 -11.05 -17.84
CA LEU A 59 -17.30 -10.36 -17.55
C LEU A 59 -17.52 -9.07 -16.76
N LYS A 60 -18.53 -8.27 -17.13
CA LYS A 60 -18.90 -7.06 -16.37
C LYS A 60 -19.33 -7.40 -14.96
N ALA A 61 -20.15 -8.44 -14.77
CA ALA A 61 -20.57 -8.88 -13.44
C ALA A 61 -19.37 -9.34 -12.60
N THR A 62 -18.47 -10.15 -13.17
CA THR A 62 -17.26 -10.60 -12.46
C THR A 62 -16.33 -9.44 -12.13
N ASN A 63 -16.16 -8.47 -13.03
CA ASN A 63 -15.29 -7.32 -12.78
C ASN A 63 -15.84 -6.45 -11.64
N ALA A 64 -17.16 -6.20 -11.62
CA ALA A 64 -17.80 -5.48 -10.53
C ALA A 64 -17.63 -6.20 -9.17
N MET A 65 -17.76 -7.54 -9.15
CA MET A 65 -17.50 -8.31 -7.93
C MET A 65 -16.04 -8.26 -7.48
N LEU A 66 -15.10 -8.33 -8.42
CA LEU A 66 -13.67 -8.23 -8.13
C LEU A 66 -13.31 -6.85 -7.59
N GLU A 67 -13.83 -5.77 -8.20
CA GLU A 67 -13.63 -4.41 -7.71
C GLU A 67 -14.16 -4.22 -6.29
N ALA A 68 -15.37 -4.73 -5.99
CA ALA A 68 -15.94 -4.70 -4.65
C ALA A 68 -15.09 -5.49 -3.63
N THR A 69 -14.62 -6.67 -4.03
CA THR A 69 -13.78 -7.52 -3.18
C THR A 69 -12.42 -6.87 -2.91
N CYS A 70 -11.80 -6.27 -3.93
CA CYS A 70 -10.55 -5.52 -3.79
C CYS A 70 -10.70 -4.32 -2.84
N ALA A 71 -11.82 -3.60 -2.92
CA ALA A 71 -12.11 -2.49 -2.01
C ALA A 71 -12.27 -2.96 -0.56
N ASP A 72 -13.01 -4.05 -0.32
CA ASP A 72 -13.18 -4.64 1.02
C ASP A 72 -11.85 -5.16 1.59
N LEU A 73 -11.05 -5.85 0.78
CA LEU A 73 -9.72 -6.33 1.17
C LEU A 73 -8.78 -5.17 1.51
N ALA A 74 -8.75 -4.12 0.69
CA ALA A 74 -7.93 -2.94 0.95
C ALA A 74 -8.30 -2.26 2.28
N GLN A 75 -9.60 -2.18 2.58
CA GLN A 75 -10.09 -1.65 3.85
C GLN A 75 -9.67 -2.52 5.04
N LYS A 76 -9.82 -3.85 4.93
CA LYS A 76 -9.39 -4.79 5.97
C LYS A 76 -7.88 -4.75 6.21
N VAL A 77 -7.07 -4.65 5.16
CA VAL A 77 -5.61 -4.50 5.27
C VAL A 77 -5.28 -3.25 6.07
N LYS A 78 -5.88 -2.10 5.73
CA LYS A 78 -5.67 -0.84 6.46
C LYS A 78 -6.06 -0.94 7.94
N GLU A 79 -7.17 -1.61 8.24
CA GLU A 79 -7.60 -1.85 9.62
C GLU A 79 -6.62 -2.74 10.39
N HIS A 80 -6.12 -3.80 9.75
CA HIS A 80 -5.14 -4.69 10.35
C HIS A 80 -3.79 -4.01 10.57
N GLU A 81 -3.31 -3.22 9.61
CA GLU A 81 -2.11 -2.39 9.77
C GLU A 81 -2.24 -1.42 10.95
N SER A 82 -3.39 -0.75 11.08
CA SER A 82 -3.65 0.15 12.21
C SER A 82 -3.66 -0.59 13.55
N ARG A 83 -4.26 -1.79 13.61
CA ARG A 83 -4.27 -2.63 14.81
C ARG A 83 -2.88 -3.14 15.16
N LEU A 84 -2.10 -3.57 14.17
CA LEU A 84 -0.71 -4.01 14.36
C LEU A 84 0.14 -2.87 14.91
N LEU A 85 0.03 -1.67 14.33
CA LEU A 85 0.71 -0.47 14.81
C LEU A 85 0.38 -0.19 16.29
N HIS A 86 -0.90 -0.27 16.66
CA HIS A 86 -1.33 -0.05 18.03
C HIS A 86 -0.76 -1.12 18.99
N LEU A 87 -0.78 -2.39 18.59
CA LEU A 87 -0.24 -3.49 19.38
C LEU A 87 1.28 -3.39 19.56
N GLU A 88 2.01 -3.05 18.50
CA GLU A 88 3.46 -2.83 18.56
C GLU A 88 3.81 -1.66 19.48
N GLN A 89 3.04 -0.57 19.44
CA GLN A 89 3.27 0.55 20.34
C GLN A 89 2.87 0.19 21.77
N TYR A 90 1.77 -0.56 21.95
CA TYR A 90 1.32 -1.02 23.25
C TYR A 90 2.37 -1.91 23.93
N SER A 91 3.02 -2.82 23.19
CA SER A 91 4.09 -3.67 23.74
C SER A 91 5.34 -2.88 24.17
N ARG A 92 5.45 -1.60 23.79
CA ARG A 92 6.53 -0.69 24.14
C ARG A 92 6.09 0.40 25.13
N ASN A 93 4.87 0.33 25.65
CA ASN A 93 4.29 1.37 26.50
C ASN A 93 4.95 1.48 27.88
N ALA A 94 5.75 0.50 28.30
CA ALA A 94 6.54 0.52 29.52
C ALA A 94 8.04 0.73 29.25
N ASN A 95 8.39 1.04 27.99
CA ASN A 95 9.77 1.15 27.55
C ASN A 95 10.19 2.62 27.39
N VAL A 96 11.47 2.88 27.64
CA VAL A 96 12.18 4.10 27.24
C VAL A 96 13.41 3.75 26.41
N GLU A 97 13.79 4.67 25.54
CA GLU A 97 14.97 4.57 24.69
C GLU A 97 15.98 5.66 25.09
N LEU A 98 17.16 5.25 25.53
CA LEU A 98 18.28 6.13 25.83
C LEU A 98 19.18 6.22 24.60
N LYS A 99 19.43 7.44 24.14
CA LYS A 99 20.26 7.74 22.96
C LYS A 99 21.46 8.58 23.33
N GLY A 100 22.62 8.25 22.79
CA GLY A 100 23.84 9.04 22.98
C GLY A 100 24.76 8.56 24.10
N ILE A 101 24.37 7.51 24.84
CA ILE A 101 25.22 6.90 25.86
C ILE A 101 26.35 6.10 25.16
N PRO A 102 27.64 6.40 25.41
CA PRO A 102 28.77 5.65 24.86
C PRO A 102 28.69 4.17 25.21
N TYR A 103 29.18 3.30 24.32
CA TYR A 103 29.26 1.86 24.58
C TYR A 103 30.55 1.51 25.36
N ASN A 104 30.42 0.69 26.39
CA ASN A 104 31.55 0.07 27.08
C ASN A 104 31.30 -1.44 27.21
N ALA A 105 32.31 -2.27 26.92
CA ALA A 105 32.18 -3.73 26.95
C ALA A 105 31.92 -4.31 28.35
N THR A 106 32.33 -3.61 29.41
CA THR A 106 32.14 -4.02 30.81
C THR A 106 31.11 -3.14 31.52
N GLU A 107 30.12 -2.63 30.79
CA GLU A 107 29.11 -1.73 31.36
C GLU A 107 28.06 -2.47 32.19
N ASN A 108 27.66 -1.87 33.31
CA ASN A 108 26.43 -2.22 34.01
C ASN A 108 25.35 -1.20 33.65
N LEU A 109 24.48 -1.55 32.71
CA LEU A 109 23.41 -0.68 32.25
C LEU A 109 22.38 -0.37 33.34
N ILE A 110 22.14 -1.29 34.28
CA ILE A 110 21.20 -1.07 35.38
C ILE A 110 21.73 0.04 36.28
N ASP A 111 22.99 -0.03 36.68
CA ASP A 111 23.64 1.02 37.48
C ASP A 111 23.64 2.37 36.75
N THR A 112 23.88 2.36 35.43
CA THR A 112 23.77 3.57 34.61
C THR A 112 22.37 4.16 34.70
N VAL A 113 21.32 3.36 34.53
CA VAL A 113 19.92 3.85 34.59
C VAL A 113 19.56 4.35 35.99
N ILE A 114 20.02 3.70 37.05
CA ILE A 114 19.81 4.14 38.44
C ILE A 114 20.43 5.52 38.66
N LYS A 115 21.68 5.76 38.22
CA LYS A 115 22.33 7.09 38.27
C LYS A 115 21.57 8.15 37.50
N ILE A 116 20.99 7.79 36.34
CA ILE A 116 20.11 8.72 35.59
C ILE A 116 18.89 9.06 36.44
N GLY A 117 18.27 8.05 37.08
CA GLY A 117 17.15 8.21 38.01
C GLY A 117 17.45 9.24 39.11
N GLU A 118 18.58 9.08 39.81
CA GLU A 118 19.05 10.02 40.82
C GLU A 118 19.18 11.44 40.26
N LYS A 119 19.77 11.59 39.07
CA LYS A 119 19.96 12.89 38.42
C LYS A 119 18.64 13.58 38.05
N VAL A 120 17.63 12.81 37.66
CA VAL A 120 16.29 13.34 37.31
C VAL A 120 15.33 13.36 38.50
N GLY A 121 15.80 13.07 39.71
CA GLY A 121 14.99 13.09 40.93
C GLY A 121 13.95 11.97 41.01
N VAL A 122 14.16 10.86 40.30
CA VAL A 122 13.32 9.67 40.35
C VAL A 122 14.19 8.53 40.88
N PRO A 123 14.14 8.20 42.19
CA PRO A 123 14.91 7.09 42.73
C PRO A 123 14.46 5.78 42.08
N LEU A 124 15.41 5.02 41.55
CA LEU A 124 15.18 3.76 40.85
C LEU A 124 15.94 2.64 41.56
N GLU A 125 15.37 1.45 41.56
CA GLU A 125 15.98 0.23 42.06
C GLU A 125 15.94 -0.86 40.98
N GLU A 126 16.73 -1.91 41.12
CA GLU A 126 16.76 -3.01 40.14
C GLU A 126 15.37 -3.64 39.90
N ALA A 127 14.54 -3.71 40.95
CA ALA A 127 13.17 -4.22 40.88
C ALA A 127 12.20 -3.36 40.05
N ASP A 128 12.57 -2.12 39.72
CA ASP A 128 11.77 -1.26 38.84
C ASP A 128 11.93 -1.65 37.35
N PHE A 129 12.90 -2.50 37.01
CA PHE A 129 13.20 -2.91 35.64
C PHE A 129 12.82 -4.36 35.38
N GLU A 130 12.22 -4.60 34.22
CA GLU A 130 11.99 -5.95 33.70
C GLU A 130 13.12 -6.37 32.76
N SER A 131 13.64 -5.45 31.96
CA SER A 131 14.81 -5.70 31.12
C SER A 131 15.57 -4.41 30.78
N VAL A 132 16.89 -4.50 30.69
CA VAL A 132 17.77 -3.41 30.25
C VAL A 132 18.79 -3.95 29.28
N HIS A 133 18.79 -3.47 28.04
CA HIS A 133 19.68 -3.99 27.01
C HIS A 133 19.98 -2.98 25.90
N ARG A 134 21.11 -3.16 25.23
CA ARG A 134 21.47 -2.39 24.03
C ARG A 134 20.75 -2.96 22.82
N VAL A 135 20.22 -2.09 21.96
CA VAL A 135 19.63 -2.48 20.68
C VAL A 135 20.71 -2.48 19.60
N PRO A 136 20.81 -3.54 18.78
CA PRO A 136 21.70 -3.54 17.62
C PRO A 136 21.39 -2.38 16.69
N THR A 137 22.42 -1.66 16.27
CA THR A 137 22.32 -0.58 15.28
C THR A 137 23.53 -0.65 14.36
N SER A 138 23.41 -0.07 13.17
CA SER A 138 24.50 0.05 12.21
C SER A 138 25.67 0.88 12.77
N ASN A 139 25.40 1.81 13.68
CA ASN A 139 26.43 2.57 14.36
C ASN A 139 27.02 1.78 15.54
N LEU A 140 28.21 1.22 15.37
CA LEU A 140 28.86 0.38 16.36
C LEU A 140 29.28 1.13 17.65
N THR A 141 29.44 2.46 17.62
CA THR A 141 30.00 3.23 18.74
C THR A 141 28.95 3.80 19.69
N LYS A 142 27.73 4.06 19.21
CA LYS A 142 26.63 4.64 19.99
C LYS A 142 25.35 3.84 19.78
N LYS A 143 25.28 2.67 20.40
CA LYS A 143 24.10 1.81 20.40
C LYS A 143 23.05 2.33 21.39
N ASN A 144 21.78 2.37 21.02
CA ASN A 144 20.73 2.83 21.94
C ASN A 144 20.52 1.80 23.05
N VAL A 145 20.16 2.25 24.25
CA VAL A 145 19.74 1.39 25.36
C VAL A 145 18.22 1.42 25.42
N VAL A 146 17.59 0.26 25.53
CA VAL A 146 16.18 0.14 25.85
C VAL A 146 16.05 -0.36 27.29
N VAL A 147 15.22 0.34 28.05
CA VAL A 147 14.88 0.01 29.43
C VAL A 147 13.38 -0.27 29.45
N GLN A 148 13.00 -1.47 29.87
CA GLN A 148 11.61 -1.85 30.14
C GLN A 148 11.37 -1.78 31.64
N PHE A 149 10.40 -0.96 32.04
CA PHE A 149 10.02 -0.81 33.44
C PHE A 149 8.95 -1.83 33.82
N ALA A 150 9.03 -2.35 35.04
CA ALA A 150 7.99 -3.20 35.61
C ALA A 150 6.65 -2.45 35.81
N ARG A 151 6.71 -1.12 36.00
CA ARG A 151 5.53 -0.27 36.22
C ARG A 151 5.54 0.94 35.29
N ARG A 152 4.48 1.07 34.48
CA ARG A 152 4.30 2.19 33.55
C ARG A 152 4.28 3.56 34.26
N GLN A 153 3.71 3.66 35.46
CA GLN A 153 3.68 4.93 36.19
C GLN A 153 5.09 5.43 36.53
N LYS A 154 5.99 4.52 36.91
CA LYS A 154 7.39 4.84 37.22
C LYS A 154 8.13 5.27 35.95
N ARG A 155 7.91 4.56 34.84
CA ARG A 155 8.38 4.93 33.51
C ARG A 155 7.96 6.34 33.11
N ASP A 156 6.68 6.66 33.27
CA ASP A 156 6.11 7.95 32.87
C ASP A 156 6.73 9.09 33.70
N CYS A 157 6.88 8.91 35.01
CA CYS A 157 7.54 9.86 35.90
C CYS A 157 9.02 10.07 35.53
N PHE A 158 9.76 8.99 35.28
CA PHE A 158 11.15 9.05 34.81
C PHE A 158 11.29 9.81 33.49
N LEU A 159 10.44 9.49 32.51
CA LEU A 159 10.47 10.12 31.19
C LEU A 159 10.11 11.61 31.26
N GLU A 160 9.13 11.99 32.07
CA GLU A 160 8.72 13.38 32.24
C GLU A 160 9.83 14.24 32.86
N ASN A 161 10.43 13.78 33.95
CA ASN A 161 11.54 14.50 34.59
C ASN A 161 12.78 14.57 33.69
N ALA A 162 13.07 13.50 32.94
CA ALA A 162 14.19 13.46 32.02
C ALA A 162 14.04 14.44 30.83
N ARG A 163 12.81 14.78 30.40
CA ARG A 163 12.59 15.78 29.33
C ARG A 163 13.04 17.17 29.72
N THR A 164 12.91 17.53 31.00
CA THR A 164 13.34 18.83 31.53
C THR A 164 14.80 18.84 31.97
N ALA A 165 15.38 17.67 32.22
CA ALA A 165 16.76 17.53 32.63
C ALA A 165 17.73 17.72 31.45
N ARG A 166 18.80 18.49 31.68
CA ARG A 166 19.94 18.57 30.74
C ARG A 166 20.96 17.51 31.12
N LEU A 167 20.81 16.33 30.56
CA LEU A 167 21.62 15.15 30.88
C LEU A 167 22.89 15.09 30.02
N LYS A 168 24.02 14.81 30.66
CA LYS A 168 25.33 14.65 30.01
C LYS A 168 25.96 13.32 30.37
N CYS A 169 26.82 12.80 29.51
CA CYS A 169 27.47 11.51 29.76
C CYS A 169 28.32 11.49 31.05
N SER A 170 28.84 12.65 31.49
CA SER A 170 29.50 12.83 32.78
C SER A 170 28.60 12.61 34.00
N ASP A 171 27.30 12.87 33.88
CA ASP A 171 26.32 12.61 34.95
C ASP A 171 26.16 11.11 35.27
N VAL A 172 26.55 10.23 34.34
CA VAL A 172 26.43 8.78 34.49
C VAL A 172 27.78 8.06 34.55
N GLY A 173 28.87 8.83 34.70
CA GLY A 173 30.22 8.30 34.94
C GLY A 173 31.08 8.06 33.71
N PHE A 174 30.76 8.68 32.56
CA PHE A 174 31.68 8.71 31.41
C PHE A 174 32.49 10.00 31.39
N ASP A 175 33.73 9.93 30.89
CA ASP A 175 34.58 11.10 30.66
C ASP A 175 34.19 11.82 29.35
N SER A 176 32.94 12.30 29.29
CA SER A 176 32.40 13.01 28.15
C SER A 176 31.29 13.97 28.56
N GLU A 177 31.37 15.21 28.09
CA GLU A 177 30.34 16.23 28.29
C GLU A 177 29.24 16.19 27.20
N GLU A 178 29.28 15.21 26.30
CA GLU A 178 28.25 15.06 25.27
C GLU A 178 26.87 14.82 25.91
N PRO A 179 25.81 15.49 25.42
CA PRO A 179 24.47 15.26 25.90
C PRO A 179 23.95 13.90 25.45
N PHE A 180 23.14 13.28 26.29
CA PHE A 180 22.35 12.10 25.92
C PHE A 180 20.86 12.37 26.18
N PHE A 181 19.99 11.61 25.53
CA PHE A 181 18.56 11.88 25.50
C PHE A 181 17.76 10.65 25.94
N VAL A 182 16.77 10.89 26.80
CA VAL A 182 15.76 9.90 27.21
C VAL A 182 14.52 10.13 26.37
N ASN A 183 14.12 9.13 25.60
CA ASN A 183 12.96 9.20 24.72
C ASN A 183 11.95 8.09 25.03
N GLU A 184 10.72 8.27 24.56
CA GLU A 184 9.77 7.17 24.50
C GLU A 184 10.21 6.14 23.46
N HIS A 185 10.06 4.86 23.78
CA HIS A 185 10.35 3.81 22.82
C HIS A 185 9.20 3.66 21.82
N LEU A 186 9.32 4.35 20.68
CA LEU A 186 8.37 4.25 19.59
C LEU A 186 8.63 3.02 18.71
N CYS A 187 7.55 2.43 18.17
CA CYS A 187 7.66 1.43 17.10
C CYS A 187 8.29 2.05 15.83
N PRO A 188 8.86 1.23 14.91
CA PRO A 188 9.56 1.72 13.73
C PRO A 188 8.74 2.69 12.87
N GLU A 189 7.45 2.40 12.69
CA GLU A 189 6.56 3.22 11.88
C GLU A 189 6.29 4.59 12.51
N LEU A 190 6.07 4.66 13.83
CA LEU A 190 5.95 5.94 14.53
C LEU A 190 7.27 6.71 14.60
N LYS A 191 8.42 6.03 14.70
CA LYS A 191 9.74 6.68 14.56
C LYS A 191 9.91 7.31 13.18
N ARG A 192 9.50 6.60 12.11
CA ARG A 192 9.51 7.11 10.73
C ARG A 192 8.62 8.34 10.58
N LEU A 193 7.39 8.26 11.09
CA LEU A 193 6.42 9.36 11.06
C LEU A 193 6.94 10.59 11.83
N LEU A 194 7.50 10.39 13.02
CA LEU A 194 8.11 11.45 13.81
C LEU A 194 9.25 12.11 13.05
N GLY A 195 10.14 11.33 12.44
CA GLY A 195 11.24 11.85 11.62
C GLY A 195 10.75 12.71 10.45
N GLN A 196 9.69 12.26 9.77
CA GLN A 196 9.05 13.03 8.69
C GLN A 196 8.40 14.32 9.18
N ALA A 197 7.72 14.29 10.33
CA ALA A 197 7.09 15.46 10.93
C ALA A 197 8.13 16.51 11.35
N THR A 198 9.23 16.07 11.97
CA THR A 198 10.35 16.93 12.34
C THR A 198 11.00 17.57 11.11
N ALA A 199 11.29 16.77 10.07
CA ALA A 199 11.92 17.27 8.84
C ALA A 199 11.06 18.33 8.12
N ARG A 200 9.74 18.26 8.27
CA ARG A 200 8.79 19.21 7.69
C ARG A 200 8.39 20.34 8.65
N ASN A 201 9.03 20.43 9.82
CA ASN A 201 8.77 21.42 10.86
C ASN A 201 7.31 21.45 11.34
N TRP A 202 6.66 20.29 11.37
CA TRP A 202 5.25 20.15 11.77
C TRP A 202 5.03 20.19 13.29
N LEU A 203 6.10 20.23 14.08
CA LEU A 203 6.09 20.06 15.54
C LEU A 203 6.14 21.37 16.34
N HIS A 204 5.66 22.49 15.77
CA HIS A 204 5.47 23.72 16.54
C HIS A 204 4.32 23.51 17.54
N GLU A 205 4.68 23.11 18.76
CA GLU A 205 3.83 22.79 19.92
C GLU A 205 2.95 21.53 19.79
N THR A 206 3.48 20.34 20.09
CA THR A 206 2.63 19.25 20.61
C THR A 206 3.41 18.23 21.46
N SER A 207 2.87 17.96 22.65
CA SER A 207 3.32 16.92 23.58
C SER A 207 3.14 15.52 22.96
N THR A 208 4.23 14.75 22.92
CA THR A 208 4.32 13.40 22.31
C THR A 208 3.56 12.30 23.09
N ARG A 209 2.54 12.63 23.88
CA ARG A 209 1.87 11.65 24.76
C ARG A 209 1.03 10.59 24.03
N SER A 210 0.89 10.68 22.71
CA SER A 210 -0.04 9.81 21.97
C SER A 210 0.37 9.49 20.52
N GLY A 211 1.54 9.92 20.04
CA GLY A 211 1.96 9.64 18.66
C GLY A 211 1.11 10.30 17.55
N TYR A 212 0.18 11.20 17.89
CA TYR A 212 -0.57 12.00 16.92
C TYR A 212 0.16 13.32 16.66
N CYS A 213 0.68 13.49 15.44
CA CYS A 213 1.07 14.80 14.92
C CYS A 213 -0.17 15.46 14.32
N THR A 214 -0.75 16.45 14.99
CA THR A 214 -1.80 17.28 14.40
C THR A 214 -1.15 18.38 13.55
N LYS A 215 -1.36 18.33 12.23
CA LYS A 215 -0.99 19.40 11.31
C LYS A 215 -1.83 20.64 11.67
N ARG A 216 -1.20 21.76 12.06
CA ARG A 216 -1.87 23.07 11.89
C ARG A 216 -1.98 23.28 10.39
N GLU A 217 -3.18 23.18 9.84
CA GLU A 217 -3.48 23.85 8.59
C GLU A 217 -3.30 25.35 8.86
N THR A 218 -2.13 25.87 8.52
CA THR A 218 -1.95 27.31 8.36
C THR A 218 -2.95 27.70 7.28
N GLY A 219 -4.06 28.32 7.70
CA GLY A 219 -5.04 28.89 6.80
C GLY A 219 -4.32 29.79 5.80
N TRP A 220 -4.40 29.43 4.53
CA TRP A 220 -4.16 30.35 3.45
C TRP A 220 -5.49 31.05 3.17
N LYS A 221 -5.41 32.39 3.06
CA LYS A 221 -6.50 33.27 2.62
C LYS A 221 -7.06 32.85 1.27
#